data_AF-A0A0Q4R432-F1
#
_entry.id   AF-A0A0Q4R432-F1
#
_cell.length_a   1.000
_cell.length_b   1.000
_cell.length_c   1.000
_cell.angle_alpha   90.00
_cell.angle_beta   90.00
_cell.angle_gamma   90.00
#
_symmetry.space_group_name_H-M   'P 1'
#
loop_
_entity.id
_entity.type
_entity.pdbx_description
1 polymer ?
#
loop_
_entity_poly.entity_id
_entity_poly.type
_entity_poly.pdbx_seq_one_letter_code
_entity_poly.pdbx_strand_id
1 'polypeptide(L)'
;MRYNNIKSLIRDNASSHSFEALSEAEIKRELEVEGIPEDYIAFLREVGYGTVNRNDFNFYSGLVEVDEILGHLYDEDSHPELKDVLLFGDNFAGDAVGFLITDNWAIVEIWHDDNLSINPREEATFEEFVITIF
;
A
#
# COMPACT_ATOMS: atom_id res chain seq x y z
N MET A 1 14.89 -3.64 14.08
CA MET A 1 14.32 -2.82 13.01
C MET A 1 14.11 -3.74 11.82
N ARG A 2 12.85 -3.98 11.48
CA ARG A 2 12.37 -4.98 10.52
C ARG A 2 12.88 -4.67 9.11
N TYR A 3 12.82 -3.40 8.71
CA TYR A 3 13.12 -2.95 7.35
C TYR A 3 14.54 -2.38 7.19
N ASN A 4 15.53 -2.90 7.92
CA ASN A 4 16.91 -2.40 7.86
C ASN A 4 17.55 -2.53 6.47
N ASN A 5 17.24 -3.61 5.75
CA ASN A 5 17.76 -3.82 4.39
C ASN A 5 17.16 -2.81 3.41
N ILE A 6 15.83 -2.62 3.46
CA ILE A 6 15.10 -1.65 2.63
C ILE A 6 15.61 -0.22 2.87
N LYS A 7 15.79 0.20 4.13
CA LYS A 7 16.38 1.52 4.43
C LYS A 7 17.79 1.69 3.88
N SER A 8 18.59 0.61 3.88
CA SER A 8 19.92 0.65 3.29
C SER A 8 19.84 0.79 1.77
N LEU A 9 18.96 0.04 1.10
CA LEU A 9 18.70 0.15 -0.35
C LEU A 9 18.27 1.56 -0.75
N ILE A 10 17.30 2.14 -0.02
CA ILE A 10 16.81 3.51 -0.24
C ILE A 10 17.96 4.51 -0.13
N ARG A 11 18.75 4.43 0.95
CA ARG A 11 19.88 5.34 1.18
C ARG A 11 20.94 5.20 0.10
N ASP A 12 21.29 3.98 -0.28
CA ASP A 12 22.35 3.69 -1.23
C ASP A 12 21.92 4.06 -2.67
N ASN A 13 20.61 4.19 -2.94
CA ASN A 13 20.01 4.59 -4.22
C ASN A 13 19.11 5.84 -4.09
N ALA A 14 19.50 6.83 -3.30
CA ALA A 14 18.65 7.99 -2.97
C ALA A 14 18.21 8.85 -4.16
N SER A 15 18.83 8.72 -5.34
CA SER A 15 18.39 9.39 -6.58
C SER A 15 17.22 8.70 -7.29
N SER A 16 16.87 7.49 -6.83
CA SER A 16 15.85 6.62 -7.40
C SER A 16 14.67 6.44 -6.45
N HIS A 17 14.83 6.65 -5.15
CA HIS A 17 13.74 6.55 -4.18
C HIS A 17 13.49 7.89 -3.50
N SER A 18 12.22 8.21 -3.22
CA SER A 18 11.84 9.43 -2.50
C SER A 18 10.89 9.06 -1.38
N PHE A 19 11.39 9.02 -0.14
CA PHE A 19 10.62 8.65 1.04
C PHE A 19 10.62 9.74 2.10
N GLU A 20 9.46 9.90 2.74
CA GLU A 20 9.24 10.80 3.87
C GLU A 20 8.80 10.01 5.10
N ALA A 21 9.33 10.40 6.26
CA ALA A 21 8.97 9.76 7.52
C ALA A 21 7.63 10.28 8.03
N LEU A 22 6.82 9.38 8.59
CA LEU A 22 5.61 9.75 9.31
C LEU A 22 5.92 10.17 10.75
N SER A 23 5.14 11.10 11.27
CA SER A 23 5.14 11.42 12.70
C SER A 23 4.47 10.32 13.52
N GLU A 24 4.83 10.23 14.80
CA GLU A 24 4.16 9.32 15.74
C GLU A 24 2.66 9.59 15.88
N ALA A 25 2.20 10.81 15.57
CA ALA A 25 0.77 11.13 15.58
C ALA A 25 0.05 10.54 14.36
N GLU A 26 0.69 10.52 13.19
CA GLU A 26 0.16 9.89 11.98
C GLU A 26 0.14 8.37 12.13
N ILE A 27 1.24 7.78 12.61
CA ILE A 27 1.31 6.32 12.87
C ILE A 27 0.24 5.87 13.87
N LYS A 28 -0.10 6.71 14.86
CA LYS A 28 -1.16 6.41 15.82
C LYS A 28 -2.55 6.38 15.20
N ARG A 29 -2.81 7.15 14.14
CA ARG A 29 -4.11 7.11 13.44
C ARG A 29 -4.28 5.79 12.72
N GLU A 30 -3.25 5.31 12.03
CA GLU A 30 -3.28 4.00 11.37
C GLU A 30 -3.51 2.85 12.37
N LEU A 31 -2.98 2.97 13.58
CA LEU A 31 -3.20 2.01 14.66
C LEU A 31 -4.65 1.98 15.20
N GLU A 32 -5.51 2.94 14.85
CA GLU A 32 -6.94 2.92 15.20
C GLU A 32 -7.72 1.91 14.34
N VAL A 33 -7.14 1.47 13.22
CA VAL A 33 -7.70 0.45 12.34
C VAL A 33 -7.54 -0.93 12.99
N GLU A 34 -8.66 -1.55 13.38
CA GLU A 34 -8.66 -2.81 14.10
C GLU A 34 -8.07 -3.96 13.26
N GLY A 35 -7.05 -4.64 13.80
CA GLY A 35 -6.44 -5.81 13.16
C GLY A 35 -5.42 -5.51 12.08
N ILE A 36 -5.08 -4.23 11.84
CA ILE A 36 -4.10 -3.80 10.83
C ILE A 36 -2.78 -4.59 10.93
N PRO A 37 -2.15 -5.00 9.81
CA PRO A 37 -0.93 -5.79 9.85
C PRO A 37 0.21 -5.07 10.58
N GLU A 38 0.82 -5.75 11.56
CA GLU A 38 1.91 -5.16 12.35
C GLU A 38 3.15 -4.84 11.49
N ASP A 39 3.37 -5.58 10.41
CA ASP A 39 4.46 -5.37 9.47
C ASP A 39 4.26 -4.13 8.60
N TYR A 40 3.03 -3.85 8.18
CA TYR A 40 2.64 -2.57 7.56
C TYR A 40 2.92 -1.38 8.49
N ILE A 41 2.47 -1.43 9.75
CA ILE A 41 2.75 -0.37 10.73
C ILE A 41 4.25 -0.21 10.97
N ALA A 42 4.99 -1.32 11.03
CA ALA A 42 6.45 -1.27 11.16
C ALA A 42 7.11 -0.61 9.94
N PHE A 43 6.58 -0.81 8.74
CA PHE A 43 7.07 -0.15 7.52
C PHE A 43 6.83 1.36 7.58
N LEU A 44 5.59 1.79 7.87
CA LEU A 44 5.26 3.21 8.00
C LEU A 44 6.13 3.91 9.06
N ARG A 45 6.40 3.25 10.18
CA ARG A 45 7.24 3.79 11.26
C ARG A 45 8.73 3.84 10.90
N GLU A 46 9.26 2.79 10.28
CA GLU A 46 10.70 2.68 10.03
C GLU A 46 11.14 3.31 8.71
N VAL A 47 10.32 3.20 7.66
CA VAL A 47 10.62 3.59 6.29
C VAL A 47 9.81 4.83 5.89
N GLY A 48 8.52 4.87 6.25
CA GLY A 48 7.62 5.94 5.87
C GLY A 48 6.86 5.64 4.58
N TYR A 49 6.63 6.68 3.77
CA TYR A 49 5.85 6.61 2.54
C TYR A 49 6.57 7.33 1.40
N GLY A 50 6.16 7.07 0.16
CA GLY A 50 6.70 7.71 -1.03
C GLY A 50 7.06 6.73 -2.14
N THR A 51 7.91 7.18 -3.06
CA THR A 51 8.09 6.52 -4.36
C THR A 51 9.33 5.64 -4.44
N VAL A 52 9.15 4.51 -5.12
CA VAL A 52 10.20 3.56 -5.48
C VAL A 52 10.55 3.75 -6.96
N ASN A 53 11.84 3.75 -7.28
CA ASN A 53 12.38 3.88 -8.64
C ASN A 53 11.75 5.02 -9.45
N ARG A 54 11.59 6.18 -8.79
CA ARG A 54 10.96 7.41 -9.25
C ARG A 54 9.45 7.26 -9.38
N ASN A 55 8.98 6.38 -10.27
CA ASN A 55 7.58 6.25 -10.63
C ASN A 55 7.15 4.78 -10.86
N ASP A 56 7.87 3.80 -10.33
CA ASP A 56 7.48 2.39 -10.51
C ASP A 56 6.39 2.00 -9.51
N PHE A 57 6.46 2.54 -8.29
CA PHE A 57 5.46 2.30 -7.24
C PHE A 57 5.45 3.46 -6.24
N ASN A 58 4.28 3.75 -5.68
CA ASN A 58 4.10 4.71 -4.60
C ASN A 58 3.49 4.03 -3.39
N PHE A 59 4.13 4.15 -2.23
CA PHE A 59 3.51 3.84 -0.95
C PHE A 59 2.82 5.09 -0.40
N TYR A 60 1.59 4.95 0.07
CA TYR A 60 0.82 6.01 0.69
C TYR A 60 1.22 6.22 2.16
N SER A 61 0.88 7.41 2.68
CA SER A 61 1.12 7.80 4.08
C SER A 61 0.19 7.11 5.09
N GLY A 62 -0.70 6.24 4.63
CA GLY A 62 -1.71 5.53 5.40
C GLY A 62 -2.63 4.75 4.47
N LEU A 63 -3.59 4.04 5.03
CA LEU A 63 -4.62 3.36 4.27
C LEU A 63 -5.67 4.34 3.75
N VAL A 64 -6.08 4.20 2.49
CA VAL A 64 -7.12 5.01 1.85
C VAL A 64 -8.20 4.14 1.24
N GLU A 65 -9.42 4.66 1.13
CA GLU A 65 -10.51 3.96 0.47
C GLU A 65 -10.29 3.92 -1.05
N VAL A 66 -10.83 2.90 -1.72
CA VAL A 66 -10.68 2.76 -3.19
C VAL A 66 -11.21 3.98 -3.95
N ASP A 67 -12.30 4.58 -3.47
CA ASP A 67 -12.92 5.77 -4.08
C ASP A 67 -11.98 6.99 -4.08
N GLU A 68 -11.09 7.11 -3.10
CA GLU A 68 -10.15 8.24 -3.02
C GLU A 68 -9.15 8.25 -4.19
N ILE A 69 -8.82 7.08 -4.74
CA ILE A 69 -7.85 6.90 -5.82
C ILE A 69 -8.54 6.63 -7.16
N LEU A 70 -9.50 5.71 -7.18
CA LEU A 70 -10.15 5.19 -8.38
C LEU A 70 -11.60 5.68 -8.52
N GLY A 71 -12.07 6.62 -7.71
CA GLY A 71 -13.45 7.13 -7.71
C GLY A 71 -13.97 7.62 -9.07
N HIS A 72 -13.06 8.07 -9.94
CA HIS A 72 -13.40 8.48 -11.30
C HIS A 72 -13.71 7.32 -12.27
N LEU A 73 -13.34 6.10 -11.89
CA LEU A 73 -13.64 4.84 -12.60
C LEU A 73 -14.69 4.00 -11.84
N TYR A 74 -14.94 4.35 -10.58
CA TYR A 74 -15.73 3.59 -9.64
C TYR A 74 -17.21 4.00 -9.66
N ASP A 75 -18.09 3.02 -9.85
CA ASP A 75 -19.52 3.13 -9.58
C ASP A 75 -19.84 2.13 -8.46
N GLU A 76 -20.16 2.64 -7.26
CA GLU A 76 -20.34 1.83 -6.05
C GLU A 76 -21.41 0.75 -6.22
N ASP A 77 -22.47 1.03 -6.98
CA ASP A 77 -23.54 0.07 -7.27
C ASP A 77 -23.06 -1.11 -8.14
N SER A 78 -22.01 -0.89 -8.94
CA SER A 78 -21.44 -1.87 -9.86
C SER A 78 -20.33 -2.71 -9.21
N HIS A 79 -19.69 -2.20 -8.16
CA HIS A 79 -18.51 -2.81 -7.51
C HIS A 79 -18.55 -2.75 -5.97
N PRO A 80 -19.62 -3.24 -5.32
CA PRO A 80 -19.79 -3.13 -3.88
C PRO A 80 -18.71 -3.86 -3.05
N GLU A 81 -17.94 -4.76 -3.66
CA GLU A 81 -16.80 -5.46 -3.06
C GLU A 81 -15.59 -4.56 -2.79
N LEU A 82 -15.44 -3.44 -3.52
CA LEU A 82 -14.28 -2.58 -3.38
C LEU A 82 -14.22 -1.84 -2.03
N LYS A 83 -15.36 -1.70 -1.34
CA LYS A 83 -15.41 -1.16 0.02
C LYS A 83 -14.69 -2.03 1.06
N ASP A 84 -14.44 -3.30 0.74
CA ASP A 84 -13.73 -4.22 1.60
C ASP A 84 -12.21 -4.15 1.37
N VAL A 85 -11.74 -3.24 0.51
CA VAL A 85 -10.33 -3.02 0.20
C VAL A 85 -9.87 -1.65 0.73
N LEU A 86 -8.75 -1.65 1.45
CA LEU A 86 -8.04 -0.43 1.83
C LEU A 86 -6.69 -0.38 1.12
N LEU A 87 -6.45 0.67 0.35
CA LEU A 87 -5.28 0.82 -0.50
C LEU A 87 -4.10 1.39 0.28
N PHE A 88 -2.91 0.89 -0.03
CA PHE A 88 -1.65 1.40 0.52
C PHE A 88 -0.65 1.87 -0.56
N GLY A 89 -0.97 1.70 -1.84
CA GLY A 89 -0.10 2.17 -2.91
C GLY A 89 -0.66 1.92 -4.32
N ASP A 90 0.08 2.42 -5.33
CA ASP A 90 -0.23 2.24 -6.74
C ASP A 90 1.04 2.23 -7.61
N ASN A 91 0.90 1.76 -8.84
CA ASN A 91 1.98 1.62 -9.81
C ASN A 91 2.14 2.81 -10.78
N PHE A 92 1.47 3.95 -10.52
CA PHE A 92 1.37 5.11 -11.43
C PHE A 92 0.80 4.82 -12.84
N ALA A 93 0.36 3.59 -13.11
CA ALA A 93 -0.19 3.14 -14.38
C ALA A 93 -1.70 2.85 -14.31
N GLY A 94 -2.32 3.07 -13.15
CA GLY A 94 -3.76 2.95 -12.93
C GLY A 94 -4.13 1.85 -11.94
N ASP A 95 -3.24 0.89 -11.68
CA ASP A 95 -3.52 -0.21 -10.76
C ASP A 95 -3.11 0.15 -9.34
N ALA A 96 -3.98 -0.21 -8.39
CA ALA A 96 -3.79 0.09 -6.98
C ALA A 96 -3.66 -1.21 -6.18
N VAL A 97 -2.83 -1.20 -5.15
CA VAL A 97 -2.59 -2.34 -4.27
C VAL A 97 -3.10 -2.01 -2.87
N GLY A 98 -3.77 -2.97 -2.25
CA GLY A 98 -4.38 -2.80 -0.94
C GLY A 98 -4.51 -4.11 -0.18
N PHE A 99 -5.14 -4.00 0.98
CA PHE A 99 -5.55 -5.12 1.79
C PHE A 99 -7.04 -5.39 1.64
N LEU A 100 -7.41 -6.66 1.45
CA LEU A 100 -8.77 -7.14 1.62
C LEU A 100 -9.04 -7.36 3.11
N ILE A 101 -9.77 -6.44 3.74
CA ILE A 101 -9.95 -6.40 5.21
C ILE A 101 -10.86 -7.51 5.73
N THR A 102 -11.64 -8.13 4.85
CA THR A 102 -12.55 -9.24 5.16
C THR A 102 -11.88 -10.61 5.10
N ASP A 103 -10.65 -10.71 4.56
CA ASP A 103 -9.90 -11.94 4.40
C ASP A 103 -8.51 -11.85 5.04
N ASN A 104 -8.47 -11.66 6.35
CA ASN A 104 -7.24 -11.62 7.15
C ASN A 104 -6.14 -10.71 6.56
N TRP A 105 -6.53 -9.56 6.01
CA TRP A 105 -5.62 -8.60 5.38
C TRP A 105 -4.80 -9.19 4.23
N ALA A 106 -5.40 -10.09 3.44
CA ALA A 106 -4.80 -10.58 2.20
C ALA A 106 -4.46 -9.40 1.28
N ILE A 107 -3.32 -9.47 0.59
CA ILE A 107 -2.89 -8.43 -0.33
C ILE A 107 -3.58 -8.65 -1.67
N VAL A 108 -4.14 -7.59 -2.24
CA VAL A 108 -4.84 -7.61 -3.52
C VAL A 108 -4.39 -6.43 -4.38
N GLU A 109 -4.50 -6.60 -5.68
CA GLU A 109 -4.32 -5.55 -6.68
C GLU A 109 -5.63 -5.34 -7.42
N ILE A 110 -6.02 -4.08 -7.61
CA ILE A 110 -7.18 -3.69 -8.40
C ILE A 110 -6.69 -3.31 -9.78
N TRP A 111 -7.14 -4.04 -10.80
CA TRP A 111 -6.77 -3.77 -12.20
C TRP A 111 -7.76 -2.82 -12.84
N HIS A 112 -7.28 -1.63 -13.20
CA HIS A 112 -8.15 -0.59 -13.74
C HIS A 112 -8.67 -0.90 -15.15
N ASP A 113 -7.90 -1.67 -15.92
CA ASP A 113 -8.22 -2.03 -17.31
C ASP A 113 -9.05 -3.33 -17.43
N ASP A 114 -9.26 -4.03 -16.31
CA ASP A 114 -10.09 -5.23 -16.19
C ASP A 114 -11.31 -4.98 -15.29
N ASN A 115 -12.04 -3.89 -15.58
CA ASN A 115 -13.28 -3.54 -14.90
C ASN A 115 -13.14 -3.55 -13.36
N LEU A 116 -12.05 -2.96 -12.86
CA LEU A 116 -11.73 -2.86 -11.43
C LEU A 116 -11.70 -4.21 -10.71
N SER A 117 -11.27 -5.28 -11.39
CA SER A 117 -11.21 -6.62 -10.79
C SER A 117 -10.22 -6.66 -9.62
N ILE A 118 -10.62 -7.33 -8.53
CA ILE A 118 -9.76 -7.61 -7.37
C ILE A 118 -8.96 -8.88 -7.66
N ASN A 119 -7.64 -8.74 -7.76
CA ASN A 119 -6.73 -9.83 -8.06
C ASN A 119 -5.86 -10.14 -6.83
N PRO A 120 -5.90 -11.39 -6.31
CA PRO A 120 -5.10 -11.75 -5.15
C PRO A 120 -3.61 -11.77 -5.48
N ARG A 121 -2.81 -11.30 -4.55
CA ARG A 121 -1.35 -11.40 -4.57
C ARG A 121 -0.89 -12.68 -3.87
N GLU A 122 0.30 -13.16 -4.23
CA GLU A 122 0.87 -14.39 -3.64
C GLU A 122 1.54 -14.14 -2.28
N GLU A 123 1.95 -12.90 -1.99
CA GLU A 123 2.62 -12.55 -0.75
C GLU A 123 1.70 -12.70 0.46
N ALA A 124 2.15 -13.44 1.48
CA ALA A 124 1.37 -13.71 2.67
C ALA A 124 1.44 -12.56 3.69
N THR A 125 2.44 -11.68 3.58
CA THR A 125 2.62 -10.54 4.48
C THR A 125 3.05 -9.28 3.73
N PHE A 126 2.83 -8.12 4.34
CA PHE A 126 3.25 -6.85 3.76
C PHE A 126 4.78 -6.74 3.64
N GLU A 127 5.52 -7.32 4.57
CA GLU A 127 6.98 -7.45 4.45
C GLU A 127 7.41 -8.22 3.20
N GLU A 128 6.77 -9.35 2.90
CA GLU A 128 7.05 -10.10 1.67
C GLU A 128 6.75 -9.25 0.43
N PHE A 129 5.61 -8.55 0.41
CA PHE A 129 5.27 -7.62 -0.66
C PHE A 129 6.35 -6.54 -0.86
N VAL A 130 6.76 -5.85 0.21
CA VAL A 130 7.79 -4.81 0.14
C VAL A 130 9.10 -5.35 -0.45
N ILE A 131 9.49 -6.59 -0.15
CA ILE A 131 10.70 -7.21 -0.71
C ILE A 131 10.58 -7.38 -2.24
N THR A 132 9.39 -7.60 -2.79
CA THR A 132 9.21 -7.74 -4.24
C THR A 132 9.24 -6.41 -4.99
N ILE A 133 8.94 -5.31 -4.30
CA ILE A 133 8.89 -3.97 -4.87
C ILE A 133 10.29 -3.32 -4.98
N PHE A 134 11.23 -3.67 -4.10
CA PHE A 134 12.59 -3.09 -4.03
C PHE A 134 13.66 -3.97 -4.65
#